data_AF-A0A936ZVR5-F1
#
_entry.id   AF-A0A936ZVR5-F1
#
_cell.length_a   1.000
_cell.length_b   1.000
_cell.length_c   1.000
_cell.angle_alpha   90.00
_cell.angle_beta   90.00
_cell.angle_gamma   90.00
#
_symmetry.space_group_name_H-M   'P 1'
#
loop_
_entity.id
_entity.type
_entity.pdbx_description
1 polymer ?
#
loop_
_entity_poly.entity_id
_entity_poly.type
_entity_poly.pdbx_seq_one_letter_code
_entity_poly.pdbx_strand_id
1 'polypeptide(L)'
;MQASLAVIIERSREARDQRVSQAHAAGMAVQQAQAVLQQLQGYRLDYLRRSPSAPGLRVRVEQLVEFQRFVAKLDEAIGLQGQELALRRQRELESQRLLAEAQRRLLAFEALLARHADERARLARRREQRDTDEFAAQAARRMPAHERS
;
A
#
# COMPACT_ATOMS: atom_id res chain seq x y z
N MET A 1 13.85 26.88 -5.07
CA MET A 1 12.54 26.22 -4.86
C MET A 1 12.44 24.82 -5.50
N GLN A 2 12.95 24.55 -6.71
CA GLN A 2 12.83 23.20 -7.33
C GLN A 2 13.64 22.08 -6.68
N ALA A 3 14.85 22.38 -6.19
CA ALA A 3 15.63 21.41 -5.41
C ALA A 3 14.85 20.96 -4.15
N SER A 4 14.01 21.84 -3.59
CA SER A 4 13.14 21.50 -2.45
C SER A 4 11.97 20.59 -2.86
N LEU A 5 11.39 20.76 -4.05
CA LEU A 5 10.33 19.87 -4.54
C LEU A 5 10.85 18.47 -4.87
N ALA A 6 12.06 18.36 -5.43
CA ALA A 6 12.71 17.07 -5.66
C ALA A 6 12.95 16.31 -4.34
N VAL A 7 13.41 17.00 -3.29
CA VAL A 7 13.56 16.41 -1.95
C VAL A 7 12.22 15.98 -1.35
N ILE A 8 11.15 16.76 -1.55
CA ILE A 8 9.80 16.38 -1.10
C ILE A 8 9.29 15.14 -1.82
N ILE A 9 9.54 15.01 -3.13
CA ILE A 9 9.19 13.81 -3.90
C ILE A 9 9.93 12.60 -3.37
N GLU A 10 11.24 12.71 -3.13
CA GLU A 10 12.03 11.60 -2.61
C GLU A 10 11.52 11.12 -1.25
N ARG A 11 11.31 12.06 -0.31
CA ARG A 11 10.71 11.73 0.99
C ARG A 11 9.30 11.14 0.86
N SER A 12 8.53 11.57 -0.14
CA SER A 12 7.20 11.02 -0.40
C SER A 12 7.26 9.60 -0.98
N ARG A 13 8.29 9.28 -1.78
CA ARG A 13 8.56 7.92 -2.26
C ARG A 13 8.95 7.01 -1.11
N GLU A 14 9.90 7.42 -0.27
CA GLU A 14 10.29 6.69 0.93
C GLU A 14 9.08 6.42 1.83
N ALA A 15 8.25 7.44 2.08
CA ALA A 15 7.02 7.29 2.86
C ALA A 15 6.04 6.31 2.20
N ARG A 16 5.85 6.37 0.88
CA ARG A 16 5.00 5.43 0.13
C ARG A 16 5.53 4.00 0.26
N ASP A 17 6.83 3.80 0.12
CA ASP A 17 7.47 2.48 0.19
C ASP A 17 7.33 1.86 1.60
N GLN A 18 7.46 2.68 2.65
CA GLN A 18 7.13 2.26 4.02
C GLN A 18 5.66 1.81 4.13
N ARG A 19 4.71 2.53 3.51
CA ARG A 19 3.29 2.13 3.51
C ARG A 19 3.03 0.85 2.71
N VAL A 20 3.78 0.60 1.63
CA VAL A 20 3.71 -0.67 0.90
C VAL A 20 4.13 -1.83 1.80
N SER A 21 5.26 -1.69 2.50
CA SER A 21 5.75 -2.71 3.44
C SER A 21 4.73 -2.96 4.57
N GLN A 22 4.16 -1.91 5.14
CA GLN A 22 3.13 -2.02 6.18
C GLN A 22 1.85 -2.71 5.69
N ALA A 23 1.37 -2.36 4.50
CA ALA A 23 0.18 -2.99 3.92
C ALA A 23 0.42 -4.48 3.62
N HIS A 24 1.60 -4.82 3.12
CA HIS A 24 2.00 -6.21 2.90
C HIS A 24 2.04 -6.99 4.23
N ALA A 25 2.69 -6.45 5.26
CA ALA A 25 2.74 -7.06 6.58
C ALA A 25 1.35 -7.25 7.19
N ALA A 26 0.45 -6.28 7.04
CA ALA A 26 -0.93 -6.39 7.50
C ALA A 26 -1.70 -7.51 6.79
N GLY A 27 -1.55 -7.63 5.46
CA GLY A 27 -2.14 -8.72 4.68
C GLY A 27 -1.62 -10.11 5.10
N MET A 28 -0.31 -10.25 5.31
CA MET A 28 0.27 -11.49 5.84
C MET A 28 -0.27 -11.83 7.24
N ALA A 29 -0.44 -10.83 8.10
CA ALA A 29 -0.99 -11.03 9.44
C ALA A 29 -2.45 -11.52 9.39
N VAL A 30 -3.26 -11.03 8.46
CA VAL A 30 -4.64 -11.51 8.21
C VAL A 30 -4.61 -12.97 7.74
N GLN A 31 -3.79 -13.29 6.74
CA GLN A 31 -3.66 -14.66 6.23
C GLN A 31 -3.25 -15.65 7.33
N GLN A 32 -2.26 -15.29 8.14
CA GLN A 32 -1.82 -16.12 9.25
C GLN A 32 -2.92 -16.32 10.30
N ALA A 33 -3.62 -15.24 10.69
CA ALA A 33 -4.70 -15.35 11.66
C ALA A 33 -5.87 -16.20 11.14
N GLN A 34 -6.16 -16.13 9.84
CA GLN A 34 -7.18 -16.94 9.20
C GLN A 34 -6.77 -18.42 9.13
N ALA A 35 -5.51 -18.72 8.83
CA ALA A 35 -4.99 -20.08 8.85
C ALA A 35 -5.10 -20.71 10.26
N VAL A 36 -4.72 -19.96 11.31
CA VAL A 36 -4.86 -20.42 12.70
C VAL A 36 -6.33 -20.68 13.06
N LEU A 37 -7.24 -19.79 12.66
CA LEU A 37 -8.68 -19.99 12.90
C LEU A 37 -9.18 -21.28 12.23
N GLN A 38 -8.79 -21.51 10.98
CA GLN A 38 -9.15 -22.72 10.25
C GLN A 38 -8.59 -23.99 10.91
N GLN A 39 -7.35 -23.93 11.40
CA GLN A 39 -6.74 -25.03 12.13
C GLN A 39 -7.50 -25.35 13.42
N LEU A 40 -7.86 -24.34 14.22
CA LEU A 40 -8.63 -24.53 15.44
C LEU A 40 -10.02 -25.13 15.16
N GLN A 41 -10.70 -24.64 14.13
CA GLN A 41 -12.00 -25.15 13.69
C GLN A 41 -11.91 -26.61 13.21
N GLY A 42 -10.90 -26.93 12.39
CA GLY A 42 -10.65 -28.30 11.93
C GLY A 42 -10.33 -29.24 13.09
N TYR A 43 -9.44 -28.82 13.99
CA TYR A 43 -9.08 -29.60 15.17
C TYR A 43 -10.28 -29.87 16.08
N ARG A 44 -11.16 -28.87 16.27
CA ARG A 44 -12.42 -29.04 17.01
C ARG A 44 -13.32 -30.09 16.37
N LEU A 45 -13.52 -30.03 15.05
CA LEU A 45 -14.35 -31.00 14.33
C LEU A 45 -13.81 -32.42 14.47
N ASP A 46 -12.50 -32.60 14.29
CA ASP A 46 -11.84 -33.90 14.46
C ASP A 46 -11.93 -34.41 15.90
N TYR A 47 -11.81 -33.52 16.88
CA TYR A 47 -11.96 -33.88 18.28
C TYR A 47 -13.39 -34.32 18.61
N LEU A 48 -14.41 -33.59 18.11
CA LEU A 48 -15.81 -33.96 18.28
C LEU A 48 -16.15 -35.31 17.63
N ARG A 49 -15.58 -35.61 16.46
CA ARG A 49 -15.74 -36.92 15.81
C ARG A 49 -15.19 -38.09 16.62
N ARG A 50 -14.21 -37.83 17.49
CA ARG A 50 -13.60 -38.81 18.40
C ARG A 50 -14.33 -38.89 19.74
N SER A 51 -15.53 -38.30 19.85
CA SER A 51 -16.32 -38.33 21.08
C SER A 51 -16.40 -39.75 21.65
N PRO A 52 -16.15 -39.93 22.97
CA PRO A 52 -16.20 -41.26 23.59
C PRO A 52 -17.60 -41.86 23.63
N SER A 53 -18.65 -41.09 23.30
CA SER A 53 -20.08 -41.44 23.42
C SER A 53 -20.62 -42.46 22.40
N ALA A 54 -19.80 -43.42 21.94
CA ALA A 54 -20.27 -44.48 21.05
C ALA A 54 -21.27 -45.42 21.76
N PRO A 55 -22.41 -45.78 21.14
CA PRO A 55 -23.36 -46.73 21.73
C PRO A 55 -22.69 -48.06 22.03
N GLY A 56 -22.77 -48.52 23.29
CA GLY A 56 -22.21 -49.80 23.73
C GLY A 56 -20.86 -49.74 24.47
N LEU A 57 -20.22 -48.56 24.56
CA LEU A 57 -19.01 -48.38 25.37
C LEU A 57 -19.37 -47.94 26.79
N ARG A 58 -18.80 -48.60 27.83
CA ARG A 58 -18.87 -48.08 29.21
C ARG A 58 -17.93 -46.89 29.34
N VAL A 59 -18.40 -45.70 28.95
CA VAL A 59 -17.67 -44.44 29.13
C VAL A 59 -17.74 -44.05 30.60
N ARG A 60 -16.58 -43.75 31.18
CA ARG A 60 -16.49 -43.19 32.53
C ARG A 60 -16.96 -41.73 32.52
N VAL A 61 -17.78 -41.33 33.49
CA VAL A 61 -18.34 -39.95 33.58
C VAL A 61 -17.22 -38.90 33.54
N GLU A 62 -16.08 -39.20 34.17
CA GLU A 62 -14.91 -38.33 34.19
C GLU A 62 -14.36 -38.06 32.78
N GLN A 63 -14.37 -39.06 31.88
CA GLN A 63 -13.90 -38.91 30.50
C GLN A 63 -14.83 -37.98 29.69
N LEU A 64 -16.13 -38.05 29.94
CA LEU A 64 -17.10 -37.17 29.29
C LEU A 64 -16.95 -35.72 29.77
N VAL A 65 -16.69 -35.51 31.07
CA VAL A 65 -16.47 -34.18 31.64
C VAL A 65 -15.20 -33.53 31.08
N GLU A 66 -14.07 -34.25 31.06
CA GLU A 66 -12.83 -33.71 30.48
C GLU A 66 -12.95 -33.41 28.99
N PHE A 67 -13.67 -34.26 28.24
CA PHE A 67 -13.98 -34.01 26.83
C PHE A 67 -14.76 -32.69 26.65
N GLN A 68 -15.85 -32.49 27.40
CA GLN A 68 -16.64 -31.26 27.30
C GLN A 68 -15.83 -30.02 27.71
N ARG A 69 -15.01 -30.12 28.76
CA ARG A 69 -14.13 -29.03 29.19
C ARG A 69 -13.14 -28.64 28.10
N PHE A 70 -12.56 -29.61 27.40
CA PHE A 70 -11.63 -29.33 26.31
C PHE A 70 -12.33 -28.69 25.11
N VAL A 71 -13.52 -29.18 24.74
CA VAL A 71 -14.34 -28.56 23.69
C VAL A 71 -14.66 -27.11 24.02
N ALA A 72 -15.05 -26.81 25.27
CA ALA A 72 -15.32 -25.44 25.70
C ALA A 72 -14.09 -24.52 25.56
N LYS A 73 -12.89 -25.01 25.91
CA LYS A 73 -11.64 -24.27 25.72
C LYS A 73 -11.32 -24.02 24.23
N LEU A 74 -11.59 -24.99 23.37
CA LEU A 74 -11.42 -24.80 21.92
C LEU A 74 -12.41 -23.76 21.37
N ASP A 75 -13.65 -23.79 21.84
CA ASP A 75 -14.67 -22.81 21.45
C ASP A 75 -14.28 -21.39 21.88
N GLU A 76 -13.76 -21.23 23.10
CA GLU A 76 -13.22 -19.96 23.57
C GLU A 76 -12.04 -19.49 22.71
N ALA A 77 -11.07 -20.36 22.43
CA ALA A 77 -9.92 -20.04 21.59
C ALA A 77 -10.32 -19.65 20.16
N ILE A 78 -11.31 -20.33 19.57
CA ILE A 78 -11.87 -19.99 18.26
C ILE A 78 -12.52 -18.60 18.30
N GLY A 79 -13.27 -18.30 19.37
CA GLY A 79 -13.88 -16.99 19.58
C GLY A 79 -12.84 -15.87 19.65
N LEU A 80 -11.80 -16.05 20.47
CA LEU A 80 -10.69 -15.10 20.60
C LEU A 80 -9.94 -14.91 19.27
N GLN A 81 -9.63 -16.00 18.58
CA GLN A 81 -8.95 -15.94 17.29
C GLN A 81 -9.81 -15.26 16.21
N GLY A 82 -11.14 -15.44 16.26
CA GLY A 82 -12.08 -14.74 15.38
C GLY A 82 -12.07 -13.22 15.61
N GLN A 83 -12.02 -12.77 16.85
CA GLN A 83 -11.90 -11.35 17.20
C GLN A 83 -10.56 -10.77 16.72
N GLU A 84 -9.46 -11.49 16.93
CA GLU A 84 -8.13 -11.09 16.44
C GLU A 84 -8.10 -10.97 14.92
N LEU A 85 -8.71 -11.92 14.19
CA LEU A 85 -8.84 -11.84 12.73
C LEU A 85 -9.61 -10.59 12.29
N ALA A 86 -10.70 -10.26 12.98
CA ALA A 86 -11.48 -9.05 12.68
C ALA A 86 -10.65 -7.77 12.87
N LEU A 87 -9.90 -7.67 13.98
CA LEU A 87 -9.01 -6.55 14.25
C LEU A 87 -7.91 -6.43 13.18
N ARG A 88 -7.31 -7.54 12.76
CA ARG A 88 -6.30 -7.55 11.70
C ARG A 88 -6.86 -7.11 10.36
N ARG A 89 -8.07 -7.54 10.00
CA ARG A 89 -8.75 -7.08 8.77
C ARG A 89 -9.02 -5.57 8.79
N GLN A 90 -9.41 -5.02 9.94
CA GLN A 90 -9.55 -3.56 10.08
C GLN A 90 -8.22 -2.83 9.87
N ARG A 91 -7.13 -3.34 10.45
CA ARG A 91 -5.79 -2.78 10.25
C ARG A 91 -5.31 -2.90 8.80
N GLU A 92 -5.60 -4.01 8.14
CA GLU A 92 -5.30 -4.20 6.72
C GLU A 92 -6.01 -3.14 5.86
N LEU A 93 -7.32 -2.95 6.05
CA LEU A 93 -8.09 -1.92 5.36
C LEU A 93 -7.52 -0.51 5.60
N GLU A 94 -7.18 -0.18 6.85
CA GLU A 94 -6.57 1.09 7.18
C GLU A 94 -5.21 1.27 6.49
N SER A 95 -4.37 0.24 6.49
CA SER A 95 -3.05 0.27 5.85
C SER A 95 -3.15 0.47 4.33
N GLN A 96 -4.13 -0.15 3.68
CA GLN A 96 -4.41 0.03 2.25
C GLN A 96 -4.88 1.46 1.97
N ARG A 97 -5.75 2.03 2.82
CA ARG A 97 -6.18 3.44 2.70
C ARG A 97 -5.00 4.40 2.80
N LEU A 98 -4.15 4.20 3.80
CA LEU A 98 -2.96 5.03 4.03
C LEU A 98 -1.94 4.91 2.89
N LEU A 99 -1.82 3.73 2.28
CA LEU A 99 -1.01 3.53 1.08
C LEU A 99 -1.57 4.31 -0.11
N ALA A 100 -2.87 4.23 -0.35
CA ALA A 100 -3.53 4.98 -1.44
C ALA A 100 -3.38 6.50 -1.26
N GLU A 101 -3.46 7.00 -0.02
CA GLU A 101 -3.19 8.41 0.30
C GLU A 101 -1.73 8.81 -0.01
N ALA A 102 -0.76 7.99 0.39
CA ALA A 102 0.65 8.25 0.10
C ALA A 102 0.93 8.25 -1.41
N GLN A 103 0.36 7.31 -2.16
CA GLN A 103 0.47 7.23 -3.62
C GLN A 103 -0.13 8.48 -4.30
N ARG A 104 -1.35 8.90 -3.91
CA ARG A 104 -1.97 10.12 -4.44
C ARG A 104 -1.12 11.36 -4.20
N ARG A 105 -0.54 11.48 -3.00
CA ARG A 105 0.33 12.60 -2.64
C ARG A 105 1.61 12.62 -3.48
N LEU A 106 2.25 11.48 -3.69
CA LEU A 106 3.43 11.35 -4.54
C LEU A 106 3.11 11.79 -5.98
N LEU A 107 2.05 11.26 -6.57
CA LEU A 107 1.62 11.61 -7.93
C LEU A 107 1.34 13.12 -8.08
N ALA A 108 0.71 13.73 -7.07
CA ALA A 108 0.46 15.17 -7.07
C ALA A 108 1.76 15.99 -7.12
N PHE A 109 2.79 15.59 -6.35
CA PHE A 109 4.08 16.28 -6.37
C PHE A 109 4.85 16.05 -7.66
N GLU A 110 4.83 14.83 -8.21
CA GLU A 110 5.46 14.52 -9.50
C GLU A 110 4.81 15.31 -10.65
N ALA A 111 3.48 15.42 -10.65
CA ALA A 111 2.76 16.24 -11.63
C ALA A 111 3.10 17.74 -11.50
N LEU A 112 3.25 18.25 -10.27
CA LEU A 112 3.67 19.63 -10.04
C LEU A 112 5.10 19.88 -10.56
N LEU A 113 6.03 18.95 -10.32
CA LEU A 113 7.40 19.06 -10.80
C LEU A 113 7.45 19.08 -12.34
N ALA A 114 6.68 18.19 -12.99
CA ALA A 114 6.58 18.13 -14.44
C ALA A 114 6.07 19.46 -15.03
N ARG A 115 5.00 20.03 -14.46
CA ARG A 115 4.47 21.34 -14.88
C ARG A 115 5.51 22.45 -14.78
N HIS A 116 6.26 22.50 -13.68
CA HIS A 116 7.33 23.49 -13.53
C HIS A 116 8.52 23.27 -14.49
N ALA A 117 8.79 22.02 -14.90
CA ALA A 117 9.78 21.74 -15.93
C ALA A 117 9.31 22.27 -17.30
N ASP A 118 8.05 22.00 -17.66
CA ASP A 118 7.46 22.45 -18.92
C ASP A 118 7.38 23.97 -19.03
N GLU A 119 6.97 24.66 -17.97
CA GLU A 119 6.91 26.12 -17.93
C GLU A 119 8.29 26.74 -18.17
N ARG A 120 9.34 26.20 -17.53
CA ARG A 120 10.71 26.68 -17.74
C ARG A 120 11.21 26.39 -19.15
N ALA A 121 10.95 25.20 -19.68
CA ALA A 121 11.32 24.85 -21.05
C ALA A 121 10.65 25.80 -22.05
N ARG A 122 9.38 26.15 -21.82
CA ARG A 122 8.65 27.12 -22.65
C ARG A 122 9.24 28.52 -22.57
N LEU A 123 9.62 28.96 -21.37
CA LEU A 123 10.26 30.28 -21.17
C LEU A 123 11.66 30.32 -21.80
N ALA A 124 12.45 29.25 -21.69
CA ALA A 124 13.77 29.14 -22.31
C ALA A 124 13.68 29.21 -23.83
N ARG A 125 12.80 28.41 -24.45
CA ARG A 125 12.56 28.44 -25.91
C ARG A 125 12.15 29.83 -26.40
N ARG A 126 11.29 30.54 -25.66
CA ARG A 126 10.89 31.91 -26.01
C ARG A 126 12.06 32.90 -25.95
N ARG A 127 12.98 32.73 -25.00
CA ARG A 127 14.19 33.57 -24.89
C ARG A 127 15.16 33.26 -26.04
N GLU A 128 15.46 31.98 -26.27
CA GLU A 128 16.32 31.54 -27.38
C GLU A 128 15.81 32.03 -28.73
N GLN A 129 14.50 31.94 -28.97
CA GLN A 129 13.88 32.45 -30.20
C GLN A 129 14.10 33.96 -30.35
N ARG A 130 13.82 34.75 -29.29
CA ARG A 130 14.00 36.20 -29.33
C ARG A 130 15.46 36.58 -29.58
N ASP A 131 16.41 35.95 -28.88
CA ASP A 131 17.83 36.25 -29.02
C ASP A 131 18.34 35.90 -30.43
N THR A 132 17.80 34.82 -31.03
CA THR A 132 18.08 34.45 -32.43
C THR A 132 17.52 35.47 -33.41
N ASP A 133 16.28 35.92 -33.21
CA ASP A 133 15.62 36.92 -34.05
C ASP A 133 16.36 38.28 -33.98
N GLU A 134 16.82 38.68 -32.79
CA GLU A 134 17.63 39.89 -32.59
C GLU A 134 18.97 39.80 -33.33
N PHE A 135 19.66 38.66 -33.25
CA PHE A 135 20.90 38.43 -33.98
C PHE A 135 20.69 38.47 -35.50
N ALA A 136 19.64 37.82 -36.01
CA ALA A 136 19.29 37.82 -37.43
C ALA A 136 18.95 39.24 -37.92
N ALA A 137 18.18 40.02 -37.15
CA ALA A 137 17.84 41.40 -37.46
C ALA A 137 19.09 42.31 -37.46
N GLN A 138 20.02 42.12 -36.51
CA GLN A 138 21.26 42.89 -36.47
C GLN A 138 22.20 42.54 -37.65
N ALA A 139 22.27 41.26 -38.03
CA ALA A 139 23.02 40.83 -39.21
C ALA A 139 22.44 41.43 -40.50
N ALA A 140 21.11 41.40 -40.66
CA ALA A 140 20.44 42.00 -41.82
C ALA A 140 20.68 43.51 -41.94
N ARG A 141 20.72 44.25 -40.81
CA ARG A 141 21.04 45.70 -40.80
C ARG A 141 22.49 46.00 -41.17
N ARG A 142 23.41 45.06 -40.99
CA ARG A 142 24.83 45.21 -41.32
C ARG A 142 25.17 44.84 -42.75
N MET A 143 24.26 44.15 -43.47
CA MET A 143 24.43 43.93 -44.91
C MET A 143 23.97 45.18 -45.66
N PRO A 144 24.86 45.92 -46.34
CA PRO A 144 24.42 47.01 -47.19
C PRO A 144 23.54 46.44 -48.31
N ALA A 145 22.46 47.13 -48.64
CA ALA A 145 21.65 46.82 -49.81
C ALA A 145 22.54 47.01 -51.05
N HIS A 146 23.22 45.95 -51.49
CA HIS A 146 23.95 46.00 -52.74
C HIS A 146 22.91 46.15 -53.83
N GLU A 147 22.94 47.33 -54.45
CA GLU A 147 22.00 47.83 -55.44
C GLU A 147 21.75 46.77 -56.52
N ARG A 148 20.47 46.49 -56.73
CA ARG A 148 19.99 45.82 -57.94
C ARG A 148 20.23 46.79 -59.10
N SER A 149 21.13 46.44 -60.01
CA SER A 149 21.12 46.92 -61.40
C SER A 149 21.51 45.80 -62.33
#